data_AF-A0A427DPR1-F1
#
_entry.id   AF-A0A427DPR1-F1
#
_cell.length_a   1.000
_cell.length_b   1.000
_cell.length_c   1.000
_cell.angle_alpha   90.00
_cell.angle_beta   90.00
_cell.angle_gamma   90.00
#
_symmetry.space_group_name_H-M   'P 1'
#
loop_
_entity.id
_entity.type
_entity.pdbx_description
1 polymer ?
#
loop_
_entity_poly.entity_id
_entity_poly.type
_entity_poly.pdbx_seq_one_letter_code
_entity_poly.pdbx_strand_id
1 'polypeptide(L)'
;MPQNQITLPPVYVGAEPISTNFTLGGWSTGRLPGMGEMMQFGPFIMRAVTEWDAQFKNGLSLIDSSLSQELGAARGGRPENISTVEGIQRELDLRHQLSERRRSEIQQLSSAADQFYGGDPLALTLHQQVNKAILRMGRSRNQEEIYRLAQASHEAAYKRRFPVEALGRLNQQTAALRARLANVQRAQAEAAARAAAQRAQAEAAARAAAQRAQAEAAARAAAQRAQAEAAARAEAERAQAEAAARA
;
A
#
# COMPACT_ATOMS: atom_id res chain seq x y z
N MET A 1 -1.94 15.29 30.54
CA MET A 1 -1.88 14.48 29.30
C MET A 1 -1.54 15.41 28.14
N PRO A 2 -0.26 15.63 27.80
CA PRO A 2 0.08 16.41 26.62
C PRO A 2 0.06 15.51 25.37
N GLN A 3 -0.65 15.96 24.34
CA GLN A 3 -0.69 15.35 23.02
C GLN A 3 0.68 15.54 22.35
N ASN A 4 1.39 14.43 22.09
CA ASN A 4 2.60 14.43 21.27
C ASN A 4 2.22 14.83 19.83
N GLN A 5 2.30 16.12 19.52
CA GLN A 5 2.44 16.58 18.15
C GLN A 5 3.84 16.18 17.69
N ILE A 6 3.91 15.16 16.84
CA ILE A 6 5.13 14.80 16.13
C ILE A 6 5.32 15.87 15.06
N THR A 7 6.07 16.89 15.40
CA THR A 7 6.59 17.89 14.46
C THR A 7 7.52 17.16 13.50
N LEU A 8 7.10 17.02 12.24
CA LEU A 8 7.95 16.46 11.19
C LEU A 8 9.12 17.43 10.95
N PRO A 9 10.38 17.01 11.08
CA PRO A 9 11.52 17.87 10.80
C PRO A 9 11.54 18.26 9.31
N PRO A 10 11.97 19.49 8.96
CA PRO A 10 12.16 19.91 7.57
C PRO A 10 13.39 19.27 6.90
N VAL A 11 13.95 18.22 7.51
CA VAL A 11 15.16 17.55 7.07
C VAL A 11 14.78 16.22 6.48
N TYR A 12 15.18 16.04 5.24
CA TYR A 12 15.05 14.82 4.46
C TYR A 12 15.62 13.61 5.22
N VAL A 13 14.78 12.75 5.81
CA VAL A 13 15.19 11.45 6.35
C VAL A 13 14.76 10.37 5.37
N GLY A 14 15.71 9.89 4.56
CA GLY A 14 15.50 8.90 3.48
C GLY A 14 16.37 9.19 2.24
N ALA A 15 16.30 8.33 1.22
CA ALA A 15 16.94 8.58 -0.08
C ALA A 15 16.26 9.75 -0.81
N GLU A 16 17.04 10.73 -1.28
CA GLU A 16 16.51 11.90 -2.01
C GLU A 16 15.58 11.48 -3.16
N PRO A 17 14.51 12.24 -3.44
CA PRO A 17 13.67 11.94 -4.59
C PRO A 17 14.55 12.17 -5.80
N ILE A 18 14.15 11.66 -6.96
CA ILE A 18 14.85 11.96 -8.20
C ILE A 18 14.89 13.49 -8.38
N SER A 19 16.06 14.06 -8.14
CA SER A 19 16.35 15.48 -8.30
C SER A 19 17.23 15.59 -9.55
N THR A 20 16.59 15.75 -10.71
CA THR A 20 17.33 16.16 -11.90
C THR A 20 17.63 17.64 -11.78
N ASN A 21 18.92 18.00 -11.79
CA ASN A 21 19.34 19.38 -11.96
C ASN A 21 19.05 19.79 -13.40
N PHE A 22 17.94 20.50 -13.57
CA PHE A 22 17.53 21.10 -14.82
C PHE A 22 18.39 22.33 -15.10
N THR A 23 19.67 22.12 -15.42
CA THR A 23 20.58 23.19 -15.82
C THR A 23 20.53 23.38 -17.32
N LEU A 24 19.94 24.49 -17.76
CA LEU A 24 20.26 25.07 -19.05
C LEU A 24 21.68 25.64 -18.96
N GLY A 25 22.55 25.32 -19.93
CA GLY A 25 23.90 25.89 -20.00
C GLY A 25 23.90 27.40 -19.78
N GLY A 26 24.86 27.90 -19.00
CA GLY A 26 24.85 29.25 -18.44
C GLY A 26 24.64 30.36 -19.46
N TRP A 27 23.81 31.34 -19.10
CA TRP A 27 23.70 32.60 -19.79
C TRP A 27 25.00 33.37 -19.55
N SER A 28 25.70 33.73 -20.62
CA SER A 28 26.88 34.59 -20.56
C SER A 28 26.51 35.91 -19.87
N THR A 29 27.01 36.07 -18.65
CA THR A 29 26.83 37.25 -17.80
C THR A 29 27.66 38.40 -18.39
N GLY A 30 27.02 39.41 -19.00
CA GLY A 30 27.77 40.64 -19.32
C GLY A 30 27.16 41.71 -20.22
N ARG A 31 26.00 41.52 -20.86
CA ARG A 31 25.44 42.58 -21.72
C ARG A 31 23.91 42.66 -21.65
N LEU A 32 23.40 43.89 -21.53
CA LEU A 32 21.97 44.19 -21.62
C LEU A 32 21.41 43.70 -22.96
N PRO A 33 20.27 42.98 -22.98
CA PRO A 33 19.80 42.39 -24.21
C PRO A 33 19.17 43.43 -25.15
N GLY A 34 19.58 43.42 -26.42
CA GLY A 34 18.92 44.18 -27.49
C GLY A 34 17.65 43.48 -27.99
N MET A 35 16.89 44.11 -28.90
CA MET A 35 15.69 43.50 -29.54
C MET A 35 15.95 42.11 -30.15
N GLY A 36 17.20 41.78 -30.52
CA GLY A 36 17.60 40.46 -30.98
C GLY A 36 17.56 39.35 -29.91
N GLU A 37 17.70 39.69 -28.63
CA GLU A 37 17.59 38.74 -27.50
C GLU A 37 16.14 38.55 -27.03
N MET A 38 15.23 39.50 -27.30
CA MET A 38 13.79 39.24 -27.19
C MET A 38 13.34 38.11 -28.14
N MET A 39 13.98 37.99 -29.32
CA MET A 39 13.78 36.86 -30.23
C MET A 39 14.44 35.55 -29.77
N GLN A 40 15.26 35.56 -28.70
CA GLN A 40 15.88 34.35 -28.14
C GLN A 40 15.03 33.63 -27.09
N PHE A 41 13.97 34.24 -26.55
CA PHE A 41 13.13 33.58 -25.54
C PHE A 41 12.37 32.37 -26.09
N GLY A 42 11.83 32.45 -27.32
CA GLY A 42 11.19 31.32 -27.99
C GLY A 42 12.16 30.14 -28.21
N PRO A 43 13.31 30.35 -28.88
CA PRO A 43 14.37 29.35 -29.02
C PRO A 43 14.89 28.79 -27.70
N PHE A 44 15.00 29.64 -26.66
CA PHE A 44 15.36 29.24 -25.31
C PHE A 44 14.37 28.24 -24.73
N ILE A 45 13.07 28.58 -24.72
CA ILE A 45 12.03 27.68 -24.21
C ILE A 45 12.01 26.38 -25.00
N MET A 46 12.16 26.42 -26.33
CA MET A 46 12.18 25.21 -27.16
C MET A 46 13.36 24.27 -26.84
N ARG A 47 14.57 24.83 -26.67
CA ARG A 47 15.75 24.02 -26.27
C ARG A 47 15.59 23.47 -24.85
N ALA A 48 15.14 24.31 -23.91
CA ALA A 48 14.85 23.92 -22.54
C ALA A 48 13.86 22.76 -22.46
N VAL A 49 12.72 22.90 -23.13
CA VAL A 49 11.66 21.88 -23.18
C VAL A 49 12.18 20.57 -23.74
N THR A 50 13.01 20.60 -24.79
CA THR A 50 13.55 19.39 -25.42
C THR A 50 14.56 18.67 -24.51
N GLU A 51 15.51 19.40 -23.93
CA GLU A 51 16.53 18.85 -23.04
C GLU A 51 15.91 18.33 -21.73
N TRP A 52 14.98 19.09 -21.16
CA TRP A 52 14.31 18.73 -19.91
C TRP A 52 13.32 17.58 -20.09
N ASP A 53 12.68 17.44 -21.26
CA ASP A 53 11.87 16.26 -21.56
C ASP A 53 12.73 14.99 -21.69
N ALA A 54 13.92 15.09 -22.27
CA ALA A 54 14.88 13.98 -22.28
C ALA A 54 15.35 13.61 -20.88
N GLN A 55 15.70 14.60 -20.04
CA GLN A 55 16.06 14.38 -18.65
C GLN A 55 14.91 13.78 -17.83
N PHE A 56 13.68 14.23 -18.07
CA PHE A 56 12.48 13.66 -17.46
C PHE A 56 12.29 12.19 -17.83
N LYS A 57 12.40 11.83 -19.11
CA LYS A 57 12.32 10.44 -19.58
C LYS A 57 13.40 9.56 -18.95
N ASN A 58 14.62 10.06 -18.83
CA ASN A 58 15.68 9.35 -18.12
C ASN A 58 15.34 9.15 -16.65
N GLY A 59 14.85 10.19 -15.96
CA GLY A 59 14.42 10.09 -14.57
C GLY A 59 13.23 9.14 -14.37
N LEU A 60 12.27 9.07 -15.30
CA LEU A 60 11.12 8.14 -15.22
C LEU A 60 11.55 6.68 -15.06
N SER A 61 12.66 6.29 -15.69
CA SER A 61 13.20 4.92 -15.60
C SER A 61 13.68 4.56 -14.19
N LEU A 62 14.01 5.56 -13.37
CA LEU A 62 14.54 5.38 -12.03
C LEU A 62 13.45 5.39 -10.93
N ILE A 63 12.21 5.76 -11.26
CA ILE A 63 11.15 5.96 -10.27
C ILE A 63 10.90 4.70 -9.44
N ASP A 64 10.85 3.51 -10.04
CA ASP A 64 10.61 2.27 -9.29
C ASP A 64 11.74 1.95 -8.31
N SER A 65 12.98 2.20 -8.72
CA SER A 65 14.15 2.02 -7.87
C SER A 65 14.14 3.00 -6.70
N SER A 66 13.87 4.28 -6.98
CA SER A 66 13.76 5.34 -5.96
C SER A 66 12.64 5.05 -4.96
N LEU A 67 11.43 4.69 -5.42
CA LEU A 67 10.32 4.31 -4.53
C LEU A 67 10.66 3.10 -3.66
N SER A 68 11.37 2.12 -4.22
CA SER A 68 11.80 0.93 -3.47
C SER A 68 12.79 1.29 -2.37
N GLN A 69 13.74 2.19 -2.64
CA GLN A 69 14.69 2.70 -1.66
C GLN A 69 14.00 3.51 -0.56
N GLU A 70 13.05 4.38 -0.93
CA GLU A 70 12.29 5.18 0.03
C GLU A 70 11.42 4.33 0.95
N LEU A 71 10.72 3.34 0.40
CA LEU A 71 9.97 2.38 1.20
C LEU A 71 10.90 1.55 2.09
N GLY A 72 12.05 1.13 1.57
CA GLY A 72 13.09 0.45 2.35
C GLY A 72 13.60 1.29 3.52
N ALA A 73 13.87 2.57 3.29
CA ALA A 73 14.29 3.53 4.31
C ALA A 73 13.17 3.76 5.34
N ALA A 74 11.92 3.92 4.89
CA ALA A 74 10.76 4.11 5.76
C ALA A 74 10.49 2.89 6.67
N ARG A 75 10.86 1.68 6.22
CA ARG A 75 10.81 0.47 7.06
C ARG A 75 11.89 0.43 8.14
N GLY A 76 12.90 1.30 8.09
CA GLY A 76 13.99 1.35 9.08
C GLY A 76 14.80 0.05 9.14
N GLY A 77 15.06 -0.59 7.99
CA GLY A 77 15.80 -1.85 7.90
C GLY A 77 14.96 -3.11 8.16
N ARG A 78 13.64 -2.98 8.41
CA ARG A 78 12.77 -4.16 8.47
C ARG A 78 12.49 -4.70 7.07
N PRO A 79 12.46 -6.03 6.88
CA PRO A 79 12.05 -6.62 5.61
C PRO A 79 10.57 -6.34 5.34
N GLU A 80 10.21 -6.26 4.06
CA GLU A 80 8.82 -6.21 3.63
C GLU A 80 8.09 -7.49 4.08
N ASN A 81 6.94 -7.32 4.75
CA ASN A 81 6.12 -8.44 5.20
C ASN A 81 4.74 -8.32 4.56
N ILE A 82 4.51 -9.11 3.52
CA ILE A 82 3.24 -9.16 2.78
C ILE A 82 2.57 -10.53 2.90
N SER A 83 2.98 -11.35 3.86
CA SER A 83 2.40 -12.68 4.11
C SER A 83 1.32 -12.68 5.20
N THR A 84 1.32 -11.66 6.06
CA THR A 84 0.41 -11.54 7.20
C THR A 84 -0.49 -10.33 7.06
N VAL A 85 -1.68 -10.38 7.66
CA VAL A 85 -2.63 -9.24 7.69
C VAL A 85 -1.95 -8.00 8.28
N GLU A 86 -1.28 -8.14 9.42
CA GLU A 86 -0.58 -7.05 10.08
C GLU A 86 0.59 -6.51 9.25
N GLY A 87 1.34 -7.39 8.59
CA GLY A 87 2.43 -7.00 7.69
C GLY A 87 1.93 -6.15 6.53
N ILE A 88 0.88 -6.63 5.85
CA ILE A 88 0.28 -5.92 4.72
C ILE A 88 -0.31 -4.58 5.19
N GLN A 89 -0.93 -4.53 6.38
CA GLN A 89 -1.48 -3.28 6.91
C GLN A 89 -0.38 -2.24 7.18
N ARG A 90 0.74 -2.63 7.80
CA ARG A 90 1.89 -1.72 8.00
C ARG A 90 2.40 -1.18 6.66
N GLU A 91 2.48 -2.06 5.66
CA GLU A 91 2.97 -1.72 4.34
C GLU A 91 2.02 -0.79 3.56
N LEU A 92 0.70 -0.88 3.82
CA LEU A 92 -0.30 0.09 3.38
C LEU A 92 -0.15 1.44 4.08
N ASP A 93 0.08 1.45 5.39
CA ASP A 93 0.25 2.69 6.17
C ASP A 93 1.50 3.46 5.70
N LEU A 94 2.61 2.76 5.45
CA LEU A 94 3.83 3.34 4.88
C LEU A 94 3.58 4.00 3.51
N ARG A 95 2.88 3.31 2.61
CA ARG A 95 2.54 3.87 1.29
C ARG A 95 1.57 5.04 1.39
N HIS A 96 0.65 5.02 2.34
CA HIS A 96 -0.23 6.15 2.60
C HIS A 96 0.57 7.40 3.01
N GLN A 97 1.49 7.26 3.97
CA GLN A 97 2.37 8.36 4.39
C GLN A 97 3.21 8.90 3.23
N LEU A 98 3.80 8.01 2.44
CA LEU A 98 4.59 8.43 1.28
C LEU A 98 3.71 9.12 0.21
N SER A 99 2.48 8.66 0.01
CA SER A 99 1.53 9.29 -0.92
C SER A 99 1.14 10.70 -0.46
N GLU A 100 0.90 10.90 0.83
CA GLU A 100 0.62 12.22 1.40
C GLU A 100 1.81 13.17 1.24
N ARG A 101 3.04 12.66 1.45
CA ARG A 101 4.25 13.41 1.17
C ARG A 101 4.33 13.82 -0.31
N ARG A 102 4.10 12.90 -1.25
CA ARG A 102 4.06 13.23 -2.68
C ARG A 102 2.99 14.28 -3.02
N ARG A 103 1.82 14.21 -2.39
CA ARG A 103 0.77 15.23 -2.58
C ARG A 103 1.23 16.62 -2.12
N SER A 104 1.93 16.73 -0.98
CA SER A 104 2.50 18.01 -0.53
C SER A 104 3.56 18.55 -1.49
N GLU A 105 4.44 17.69 -2.02
CA GLU A 105 5.46 18.07 -3.00
C GLU A 105 4.81 18.57 -4.30
N ILE A 106 3.75 17.89 -4.77
CA ILE A 106 2.98 18.33 -5.94
C ILE A 106 2.37 19.72 -5.69
N GLN A 107 1.80 19.97 -4.51
CA GLN A 107 1.20 21.27 -4.18
C GLN A 107 2.25 22.40 -4.13
N GLN A 108 3.40 22.15 -3.51
CA GLN A 108 4.51 23.10 -3.46
C GLN A 108 5.02 23.44 -4.87
N LEU A 109 5.27 22.41 -5.68
CA LEU A 109 5.76 22.58 -7.05
C LEU A 109 4.71 23.20 -7.98
N SER A 110 3.41 22.94 -7.75
CA SER A 110 2.33 23.63 -8.47
C SER A 110 2.33 25.13 -8.17
N SER A 111 2.47 25.50 -6.91
CA SER A 111 2.53 26.91 -6.51
C SER A 111 3.72 27.65 -7.15
N ALA A 112 4.88 27.00 -7.22
CA ALA A 112 6.07 27.54 -7.88
C ALA A 112 5.92 27.57 -9.42
N ALA A 113 5.32 26.53 -10.01
CA ALA A 113 5.05 26.48 -11.45
C ALA A 113 4.07 27.58 -11.88
N ASP A 114 3.03 27.85 -11.10
CA ASP A 114 1.99 28.81 -11.46
C ASP A 114 2.44 30.27 -11.29
N GLN A 115 3.54 30.52 -10.58
CA GLN A 115 4.00 31.86 -10.19
C GLN A 115 4.21 32.82 -11.38
N PHE A 116 4.76 32.33 -12.50
CA PHE A 116 5.07 33.15 -13.67
C PHE A 116 4.02 33.11 -14.79
N TYR A 117 3.29 32.01 -14.97
CA TYR A 117 2.29 31.91 -16.05
C TYR A 117 0.85 31.99 -15.55
N GLY A 118 0.62 32.01 -14.23
CA GLY A 118 -0.72 31.97 -13.62
C GLY A 118 -1.42 30.63 -13.78
N GLY A 119 -0.63 29.56 -13.98
CA GLY A 119 -1.06 28.20 -14.28
C GLY A 119 0.09 27.39 -14.86
N ASP A 120 -0.16 26.11 -15.14
CA ASP A 120 0.86 25.17 -15.59
C ASP A 120 1.51 25.62 -16.91
N PRO A 121 2.81 25.95 -16.92
CA PRO A 121 3.50 26.39 -18.15
C PRO A 121 3.48 25.33 -19.24
N LEU A 122 3.52 24.04 -18.88
CA LEU A 122 3.56 22.95 -19.85
C LEU A 122 2.20 22.71 -20.54
N ALA A 123 1.12 23.26 -19.98
CA ALA A 123 -0.21 23.24 -20.59
C ALA A 123 -0.41 24.37 -21.61
N LEU A 124 0.48 25.37 -21.62
CA LEU A 124 0.40 26.52 -22.52
C LEU A 124 1.14 26.25 -23.83
N THR A 125 0.64 26.81 -24.93
CA THR A 125 1.38 26.80 -26.20
C THR A 125 2.56 27.76 -26.14
N LEU A 126 3.61 27.52 -26.95
CA LEU A 126 4.78 28.41 -27.02
C LEU A 126 4.38 29.88 -27.24
N HIS A 127 3.42 30.15 -28.13
CA HIS A 127 2.92 31.49 -28.38
C HIS A 127 2.26 32.13 -27.14
N GLN A 128 1.47 31.36 -26.38
CA GLN A 128 0.88 31.84 -25.14
C GLN A 128 1.94 32.14 -24.07
N GLN A 129 2.94 31.27 -23.94
CA GLN A 129 4.04 31.46 -23.01
C GLN A 129 4.84 32.73 -23.36
N VAL A 130 5.20 32.89 -24.64
CA VAL A 130 5.90 34.08 -25.15
C VAL A 130 5.08 35.35 -24.92
N ASN A 131 3.79 35.35 -25.24
CA ASN A 131 2.93 36.53 -25.02
C ASN A 131 2.82 36.91 -23.54
N LYS A 132 2.67 35.93 -22.64
CA LYS A 132 2.65 36.19 -21.20
C LYS A 132 3.99 36.76 -20.71
N ALA A 133 5.11 36.26 -21.23
CA ALA A 133 6.43 36.80 -20.92
C ALA A 133 6.58 38.25 -21.42
N ILE A 134 6.19 38.55 -22.66
CA ILE A 134 6.22 39.92 -23.22
C ILE A 134 5.37 40.89 -22.41
N LEU A 135 4.15 40.50 -22.02
CA LEU A 135 3.29 41.32 -21.17
C LEU A 135 3.91 41.63 -19.80
N ARG A 136 4.65 40.68 -19.22
CA ARG A 136 5.37 40.85 -17.95
C ARG A 136 6.64 41.70 -18.12
N MET A 137 7.35 41.54 -19.24
CA MET A 137 8.50 42.39 -19.61
C MET A 137 8.07 43.86 -19.83
N GLY A 138 6.92 44.11 -20.45
CA GLY A 138 6.41 45.47 -20.64
C GLY A 138 6.06 46.20 -19.35
N ARG A 139 5.94 45.48 -18.22
CA ARG A 139 5.61 46.02 -16.89
C ARG A 139 6.81 46.09 -15.94
N SER A 140 7.95 45.50 -16.29
CA SER A 140 9.15 45.45 -15.45
C SER A 140 10.36 46.05 -16.16
N ARG A 141 11.17 46.83 -15.43
CA ARG A 141 12.47 47.33 -15.94
C ARG A 141 13.59 46.29 -15.83
N ASN A 142 13.39 45.21 -15.07
CA ASN A 142 14.40 44.19 -14.86
C ASN A 142 14.09 42.93 -15.68
N GLN A 143 14.63 42.87 -16.88
CA GLN A 143 14.40 41.77 -17.82
C GLN A 143 15.01 40.45 -17.33
N GLU A 144 16.21 40.48 -16.74
CA GLU A 144 16.90 39.30 -16.21
C GLU A 144 16.06 38.55 -15.18
N GLU A 145 15.40 39.29 -14.31
CA GLU A 145 14.48 38.74 -13.32
C GLU A 145 13.28 38.03 -13.96
N ILE A 146 12.76 38.55 -15.08
CA ILE A 146 11.67 37.92 -15.83
C ILE A 146 12.11 36.58 -16.42
N TYR A 147 13.30 36.53 -17.04
CA TYR A 147 13.86 35.28 -17.57
C TYR A 147 14.06 34.25 -16.46
N ARG A 148 14.63 34.65 -15.32
CA ARG A 148 14.86 33.77 -14.17
C ARG A 148 13.55 33.21 -13.61
N LEU A 149 12.52 34.04 -13.44
CA LEU A 149 11.21 33.60 -12.92
C LEU A 149 10.49 32.67 -13.91
N ALA A 150 10.58 32.95 -15.21
CA ALA A 150 10.01 32.07 -16.24
C ALA A 150 10.69 30.70 -16.27
N GLN A 151 12.02 30.68 -16.12
CA GLN A 151 12.80 29.45 -16.02
C GLN A 151 12.43 28.66 -14.76
N ALA A 152 12.38 29.31 -13.60
CA ALA A 152 12.00 28.67 -12.32
C ALA A 152 10.59 28.05 -12.37
N SER A 153 9.65 28.72 -13.04
CA SER A 153 8.29 28.21 -13.24
C SER A 153 8.25 26.96 -14.13
N HIS A 154 8.99 26.95 -15.25
CA HIS A 154 9.11 25.73 -16.08
C HIS A 154 9.81 24.59 -15.34
N GLU A 155 10.88 24.90 -14.60
CA GLU A 155 11.61 23.91 -13.84
C GLU A 155 10.71 23.27 -12.78
N ALA A 156 9.95 24.07 -12.04
CA ALA A 156 8.98 23.58 -11.07
C ALA A 156 7.91 22.69 -11.72
N ALA A 157 7.43 23.05 -12.92
CA ALA A 157 6.45 22.26 -13.65
C ALA A 157 7.00 20.90 -14.09
N TYR A 158 8.24 20.83 -14.57
CA TYR A 158 8.90 19.55 -14.88
C TYR A 158 9.18 18.73 -13.62
N LYS A 159 9.72 19.36 -12.56
CA LYS A 159 9.93 18.72 -11.25
C LYS A 159 8.64 18.12 -10.70
N ARG A 160 7.50 18.80 -10.88
CA ARG A 160 6.17 18.32 -10.43
C ARG A 160 5.73 17.02 -11.10
N ARG A 161 6.17 16.73 -12.33
CA ARG A 161 5.78 15.51 -13.03
C ARG A 161 6.29 14.24 -12.33
N PHE A 162 7.48 14.29 -11.72
CA PHE A 162 8.03 13.14 -10.99
C PHE A 162 7.17 12.68 -9.80
N PRO A 163 6.79 13.54 -8.83
CA PRO A 163 5.93 13.13 -7.73
C PRO A 163 4.52 12.77 -8.20
N VAL A 164 4.01 13.33 -9.30
CA VAL A 164 2.74 12.88 -9.92
C VAL A 164 2.84 11.43 -10.40
N GLU A 165 3.89 11.10 -11.13
CA GLU A 165 4.15 9.73 -11.63
C GLU A 165 4.39 8.75 -10.48
N ALA A 166 5.19 9.15 -9.49
CA ALA A 166 5.44 8.38 -8.28
C ALA A 166 4.14 8.10 -7.50
N LEU A 167 3.26 9.11 -7.36
CA LEU A 167 1.95 8.96 -6.74
C LEU A 167 1.06 7.96 -7.53
N GLY A 168 1.11 8.00 -8.87
CA GLY A 168 0.45 7.02 -9.73
C GLY A 168 0.90 5.58 -9.42
N ARG A 169 2.21 5.35 -9.34
CA ARG A 169 2.78 4.03 -9.01
C ARG A 169 2.42 3.60 -7.59
N LEU A 170 2.49 4.51 -6.61
CA LEU A 170 2.08 4.22 -5.23
C LEU A 170 0.61 3.81 -5.13
N ASN A 171 -0.28 4.46 -5.87
CA ASN A 171 -1.70 4.11 -5.93
C ASN A 171 -1.90 2.70 -6.51
N GLN A 172 -1.20 2.36 -7.59
CA GLN A 172 -1.25 1.01 -8.19
C GLN A 172 -0.76 -0.06 -7.20
N GLN A 173 0.39 0.17 -6.55
CA GLN A 173 0.92 -0.76 -5.53
C GLN A 173 -0.02 -0.89 -4.33
N THR A 174 -0.64 0.21 -3.89
CA THR A 174 -1.62 0.21 -2.79
C THR A 174 -2.85 -0.63 -3.14
N ALA A 175 -3.36 -0.53 -4.37
CA ALA A 175 -4.46 -1.36 -4.84
C ALA A 175 -4.09 -2.86 -4.83
N ALA A 176 -2.88 -3.20 -5.30
CA ALA A 176 -2.37 -4.57 -5.27
C ALA A 176 -2.25 -5.12 -3.84
N LEU A 177 -1.79 -4.32 -2.89
CA LEU A 177 -1.71 -4.70 -1.48
C LEU A 177 -3.09 -4.91 -0.84
N ARG A 178 -4.07 -4.06 -1.15
CA ARG A 178 -5.45 -4.24 -0.68
C ARG A 178 -6.06 -5.55 -1.20
N ALA A 179 -5.85 -5.86 -2.47
CA ALA A 179 -6.29 -7.14 -3.04
C ALA A 179 -5.63 -8.32 -2.33
N ARG A 180 -4.33 -8.21 -2.02
CA ARG A 180 -3.59 -9.22 -1.28
C ARG A 180 -4.11 -9.39 0.15
N LEU A 181 -4.40 -8.30 0.84
CA LEU A 181 -4.99 -8.31 2.19
C LEU A 181 -6.30 -9.09 2.21
N ALA A 182 -7.20 -8.80 1.26
CA ALA A 182 -8.48 -9.49 1.14
C ALA A 182 -8.29 -11.01 0.90
N ASN A 183 -7.34 -11.39 0.06
CA ASN A 183 -7.03 -12.79 -0.19
C ASN A 183 -6.50 -13.52 1.05
N VAL A 184 -5.60 -12.88 1.80
CA VAL A 184 -5.05 -13.45 3.05
C VAL A 184 -6.16 -13.62 4.10
N GLN A 185 -7.02 -12.61 4.27
CA GLN A 185 -8.15 -12.69 5.20
C GLN A 185 -9.13 -13.80 4.81
N ARG A 186 -9.45 -13.93 3.51
CA ARG A 186 -10.33 -15.00 3.02
C ARG A 186 -9.72 -16.38 3.30
N ALA A 187 -8.44 -16.58 3.02
CA ALA A 187 -7.76 -17.84 3.28
C ALA A 187 -7.76 -18.20 4.79
N GLN A 188 -7.57 -17.21 5.67
CA GLN A 188 -7.66 -17.42 7.12
C GLN A 188 -9.07 -17.82 7.56
N ALA A 189 -10.10 -17.15 7.04
CA ALA A 189 -11.49 -17.49 7.35
C ALA A 189 -11.86 -18.91 6.88
N GLU A 190 -11.46 -19.29 5.67
CA GLU A 190 -11.67 -20.64 5.14
C GLU A 190 -10.97 -21.71 5.99
N ALA A 191 -9.73 -21.46 6.40
CA ALA A 191 -8.98 -22.39 7.26
C ALA A 191 -9.66 -22.55 8.63
N ALA A 192 -10.14 -21.45 9.23
CA ALA A 192 -10.87 -21.47 10.49
C ALA A 192 -12.19 -22.26 10.38
N ALA A 193 -12.95 -22.05 9.29
CA ALA A 193 -14.20 -22.77 9.04
C ALA A 193 -13.96 -24.28 8.88
N ARG A 194 -12.91 -24.68 8.15
CA ARG A 194 -12.53 -26.10 8.00
C ARG A 194 -12.14 -26.73 9.34
N ALA A 195 -11.35 -26.03 10.15
CA ALA A 195 -10.96 -26.51 11.47
C ALA A 195 -12.17 -26.68 12.41
N ALA A 196 -13.12 -25.74 12.37
CA ALA A 196 -14.36 -25.84 13.15
C ALA A 196 -15.22 -27.04 12.70
N ALA A 197 -15.36 -27.25 11.38
CA ALA A 197 -16.09 -28.39 10.83
C ALA A 197 -15.45 -29.74 11.23
N GLN A 198 -14.11 -29.84 11.18
CA GLN A 198 -13.38 -31.04 11.61
C GLN A 198 -13.58 -31.33 13.10
N ARG A 199 -13.55 -30.30 13.97
CA ARG A 199 -13.83 -30.45 15.40
C ARG A 199 -15.26 -30.94 15.65
N ALA A 200 -16.25 -30.34 14.97
CA ALA A 200 -17.64 -30.77 15.09
C ALA A 200 -17.85 -32.22 14.65
N GLN A 201 -17.19 -32.66 13.57
CA GLN A 201 -17.22 -34.06 13.12
C GLN A 201 -16.57 -35.01 14.14
N ALA A 202 -15.41 -34.64 14.69
CA ALA A 202 -14.74 -35.43 15.71
C ALA A 202 -15.57 -35.56 16.99
N GLU A 203 -16.22 -34.48 17.43
CA GLU A 203 -17.14 -34.50 18.58
C GLU A 203 -18.37 -35.37 18.31
N ALA A 204 -18.98 -35.28 17.13
CA ALA A 204 -20.10 -36.13 16.74
C ALA A 204 -19.72 -37.61 16.75
N ALA A 205 -18.55 -37.96 16.20
CA ALA A 205 -18.03 -39.31 16.21
C ALA A 205 -17.77 -39.83 17.64
N ALA A 206 -17.17 -39.00 18.50
CA ALA A 206 -16.94 -39.33 19.91
C ALA A 206 -18.25 -39.58 20.68
N ARG A 207 -19.27 -38.74 20.47
CA ARG A 207 -20.60 -38.93 21.07
C ARG A 207 -21.26 -40.21 20.60
N ALA A 208 -21.20 -40.52 19.30
CA ALA A 208 -21.74 -41.76 18.75
C ALA A 208 -21.04 -43.00 19.32
N ALA A 209 -19.71 -42.96 19.46
CA ALA A 209 -18.93 -44.03 20.08
C ALA A 209 -19.31 -44.24 21.57
N ALA A 210 -19.45 -43.15 22.33
CA ALA A 210 -19.88 -43.21 23.73
C ALA A 210 -21.29 -43.80 23.89
N GLN A 211 -22.24 -43.40 23.03
CA GLN A 211 -23.59 -43.96 23.02
C GLN A 211 -23.60 -45.47 22.71
N ARG A 212 -22.80 -45.91 21.73
CA ARG A 212 -22.64 -47.33 21.41
C ARG A 212 -22.06 -48.10 22.60
N ALA A 213 -21.01 -47.59 23.24
CA ALA A 213 -20.42 -48.21 24.41
C ALA A 213 -21.41 -48.32 25.58
N GLN A 214 -22.22 -47.29 25.83
CA GLN A 214 -23.28 -47.34 26.84
C GLN A 214 -24.35 -48.38 26.51
N ALA A 215 -24.80 -48.45 25.26
CA ALA A 215 -25.77 -49.44 24.82
C ALA A 215 -25.23 -50.88 24.94
N GLU A 216 -23.97 -51.12 24.57
CA GLU A 216 -23.32 -52.43 24.74
C GLU A 216 -23.19 -52.82 26.22
N ALA A 217 -22.81 -51.88 27.08
CA ALA A 217 -22.72 -52.12 28.52
C ALA A 217 -24.09 -52.48 29.12
N ALA A 218 -25.15 -51.76 28.73
CA ALA A 218 -26.51 -52.05 29.16
C ALA A 218 -27.00 -53.42 28.67
N ALA A 219 -26.72 -53.78 27.41
CA ALA A 219 -27.07 -55.08 26.85
C ALA A 219 -26.36 -56.24 27.58
N ARG A 220 -25.06 -56.09 27.88
CA ARG A 220 -24.30 -57.07 28.67
C ARG A 220 -24.86 -57.24 30.07
N ALA A 221 -25.21 -56.14 30.74
CA ALA A 221 -25.81 -56.19 32.08
C ALA A 221 -27.19 -56.89 32.06
N ALA A 222 -28.02 -56.62 31.04
CA ALA A 222 -29.31 -57.29 30.88
C ALA A 222 -29.15 -58.80 30.64
N ALA A 223 -28.21 -59.20 29.79
CA ALA A 223 -27.91 -60.61 29.52
C ALA A 223 -27.43 -61.35 30.79
N GLN A 224 -26.57 -60.73 31.59
CA GLN A 224 -26.11 -61.30 32.86
C GLN A 224 -27.25 -61.48 33.86
N ARG A 225 -28.17 -60.50 33.97
CA ARG A 225 -29.35 -60.62 34.83
C ARG A 225 -30.26 -61.77 34.39
N ALA A 226 -30.52 -61.88 33.08
CA ALA A 226 -31.33 -62.97 32.54
C ALA A 226 -30.71 -64.36 32.81
N GLN A 227 -29.39 -64.48 32.69
CA GLN A 227 -28.67 -65.72 33.03
C GLN A 227 -28.77 -66.05 34.52
N ALA A 228 -28.61 -65.06 35.41
CA ALA A 228 -28.74 -65.25 36.85
C ALA A 228 -30.17 -65.66 37.25
N GLU A 229 -31.20 -65.04 36.67
CA GLU A 229 -32.59 -65.41 36.90
C GLU A 229 -32.90 -66.82 36.40
N ALA A 230 -32.39 -67.22 35.23
CA ALA A 230 -32.56 -68.56 34.70
C ALA A 230 -31.89 -69.62 35.60
N ALA A 231 -30.69 -69.33 36.12
CA ALA A 231 -30.00 -70.22 37.06
C ALA A 231 -30.78 -70.37 38.38
N ALA A 232 -31.26 -69.26 38.94
CA ALA A 232 -32.05 -69.28 40.18
C ALA A 232 -33.36 -70.06 40.03
N ARG A 233 -34.04 -69.96 38.88
CA ARG A 233 -35.24 -70.76 38.59
C ARG A 233 -34.91 -72.24 38.50
N ALA A 234 -33.84 -72.62 37.81
CA ALA A 234 -33.42 -74.01 37.69
C ALA A 234 -33.05 -74.62 39.05
N GLU A 235 -32.40 -73.86 39.93
CA GLU A 235 -32.12 -74.30 41.32
C GLU A 235 -33.41 -74.47 42.13
N ALA A 236 -34.36 -73.53 42.02
CA ALA A 236 -35.65 -73.63 42.70
C ALA A 236 -36.46 -74.85 42.22
N GLU A 237 -36.49 -75.12 40.92
CA GLU A 237 -37.14 -76.32 40.36
C GLU A 237 -36.49 -77.61 40.85
N ARG A 238 -35.15 -77.66 40.92
CA ARG A 238 -34.43 -78.82 41.48
C ARG A 238 -34.75 -79.04 42.95
N ALA A 239 -34.78 -77.96 43.75
CA ALA A 239 -35.12 -78.04 45.16
C ALA A 239 -36.57 -78.52 45.37
N GLN A 240 -37.51 -78.08 44.53
CA GLN A 240 -38.89 -78.56 44.55
C GLN A 240 -39.00 -80.05 44.17
N ALA A 241 -38.27 -80.48 43.14
CA ALA A 241 -38.23 -81.88 42.73
C ALA A 241 -37.62 -82.80 43.82
N GLU A 242 -36.56 -82.36 44.49
CA GLU A 242 -35.97 -83.09 45.63
C GLU A 242 -36.92 -83.13 46.84
N ALA A 243 -37.63 -82.04 47.14
CA ALA A 243 -38.61 -82.02 48.22
C ALA A 243 -39.79 -82.98 47.94
N ALA A 244 -40.26 -83.02 46.70
CA ALA A 244 -41.32 -83.94 46.28
C ALA A 244 -40.90 -85.41 46.29
N ALA A 245 -39.61 -85.72 46.07
CA ALA A 245 -39.09 -87.09 46.12
C ALA A 245 -38.85 -87.62 47.55
N ARG A 246 -38.92 -86.76 48.57
CA ARG A 246 -38.72 -87.13 49.99
C ARG A 246 -40.02 -87.22 50.80
N ALA A 247 -41.16 -86.89 50.19
CA ALA A 247 -42.50 -87.05 50.77
C ALA A 247 -43.11 -88.39 50.35
#